data_AF-A0A2X2T7V5-F1
#
_entry.id   AF-A0A2X2T7V5-F1
#
_cell.length_a   1.000
_cell.length_b   1.000
_cell.length_c   1.000
_cell.angle_alpha   90.00
_cell.angle_beta   90.00
_cell.angle_gamma   90.00
#
_symmetry.space_group_name_H-M   'P 1'
#
loop_
_entity.id
_entity.type
_entity.pdbx_description
1 polymer ?
#
loop_
_entity_poly.entity_id
_entity_poly.type
_entity_poly.pdbx_seq_one_letter_code
_entity_poly.pdbx_strand_id
1 'polypeptide(L)' 'MPTVTCWSTGDSVTVVKDLKVKGSSSMLKIGTKVKNIRLVEGDHNIDCKIDGFGPMKLKSEFVKKN' A
#
# COMPACT_ATOMS: atom_id res chain seq x y z
N MET A 1 -23.01 19.97 -7.68
CA MET A 1 -21.55 19.79 -7.85
C MET A 1 -21.18 18.54 -7.07
N PRO A 2 -20.75 17.43 -7.70
CA PRO A 2 -20.54 16.17 -7.03
C PRO A 2 -19.26 16.26 -6.18
N THR A 3 -19.36 15.86 -4.92
CA THR A 3 -18.26 15.81 -3.97
C THR A 3 -17.23 14.77 -4.43
N VAL A 4 -16.15 15.25 -5.04
CA VAL A 4 -14.97 14.43 -5.33
C VAL A 4 -14.34 14.01 -4.00
N THR A 5 -14.52 12.75 -3.62
CA THR A 5 -13.84 12.16 -2.47
C THR A 5 -12.35 12.03 -2.82
N CYS A 6 -11.60 13.12 -2.65
CA CYS A 6 -10.17 13.19 -2.89
C CYS A 6 -9.46 12.34 -1.84
N TRP A 7 -8.96 11.17 -2.22
CA TRP A 7 -8.06 10.39 -1.39
C TRP A 7 -6.81 11.25 -1.14
N SER A 8 -6.61 11.70 0.09
CA SER A 8 -5.47 12.55 0.43
C SER A 8 -4.19 11.71 0.41
N THR A 9 -3.17 12.24 -0.26
CA THR A 9 -1.80 11.71 -0.23
C THR A 9 -1.32 11.64 1.22
N GLY A 10 -1.21 10.42 1.77
CA GLY A 10 -0.87 10.20 3.18
C GLY A 10 -1.75 9.19 3.92
N ASP A 11 -2.77 8.63 3.27
CA ASP A 11 -3.56 7.54 3.86
C ASP A 11 -2.67 6.35 4.27
N SER A 12 -3.04 5.69 5.37
CA SER A 12 -2.37 4.49 5.85
C SER A 12 -3.21 3.27 5.51
N VAL A 13 -2.57 2.25 4.92
CA VAL A 13 -3.24 0.99 4.62
C VAL A 13 -2.67 -0.11 5.49
N THR A 14 -3.51 -1.11 5.75
CA THR A 14 -3.09 -2.30 6.48
C THR A 14 -3.10 -3.48 5.54
N VAL A 15 -2.02 -4.24 5.55
CA VAL A 15 -1.92 -5.48 4.78
C VAL A 15 -2.86 -6.51 5.37
N VAL A 16 -3.71 -7.12 4.53
CA VAL A 16 -4.73 -8.11 4.96
C VAL A 16 -4.34 -9.55 4.64
N LYS A 17 -3.10 -9.79 4.21
CA LYS A 17 -2.61 -11.10 3.81
C LYS A 17 -1.10 -11.18 3.94
N ASP A 18 -0.56 -12.35 4.28
CA ASP A 18 0.87 -12.54 4.30
C ASP A 18 1.43 -12.58 2.87
N LEU A 19 2.36 -11.68 2.56
CA LEU A 19 2.95 -11.52 1.24
C LEU A 19 4.46 -11.67 1.33
N LYS A 20 5.03 -12.50 0.45
CA LYS A 20 6.48 -12.58 0.31
C LYS A 20 6.96 -11.46 -0.61
N VAL A 21 7.79 -10.56 -0.07
CA VAL A 21 8.38 -9.48 -0.86
C VAL A 21 9.52 -10.05 -1.70
N LYS A 22 9.45 -9.88 -3.02
CA LYS A 22 10.57 -10.20 -3.90
C LYS A 22 11.67 -9.18 -3.67
N GLY A 23 12.87 -9.63 -3.27
CA GLY A 23 14.02 -8.77 -2.98
C GLY A 23 14.35 -8.59 -1.50
N SER A 24 13.56 -9.18 -0.59
CA SER A 24 13.87 -9.23 0.84
C SER A 24 13.72 -10.67 1.36
N SER A 25 14.57 -11.06 2.32
CA SER A 25 14.45 -12.37 2.97
C SER A 25 13.28 -12.44 3.96
N SER A 26 12.64 -11.29 4.23
CA SER A 26 11.56 -11.13 5.20
C SER A 26 10.20 -11.20 4.51
N MET A 27 9.20 -11.78 5.19
CA MET A 27 7.82 -11.85 4.72
C MET A 27 6.99 -10.74 5.37
N LEU A 28 6.16 -10.03 4.59
CA LEU A 28 5.16 -9.11 5.11
C LEU A 28 4.04 -9.94 5.72
N LYS A 29 3.81 -9.80 7.03
CA LYS A 29 2.69 -10.45 7.69
C LYS A 29 1.41 -9.63 7.56
N ILE A 30 0.28 -10.30 7.64
CA ILE A 30 -1.00 -9.64 7.85
C ILE A 30 -0.93 -8.72 9.08
N GLY A 31 -1.48 -7.52 8.98
CA GLY A 31 -1.43 -6.50 10.04
C GLY A 31 -0.25 -5.53 9.93
N THR A 32 0.69 -5.70 8.99
CA THR A 32 1.69 -4.68 8.74
C THR A 32 1.03 -3.41 8.23
N LYS A 33 1.26 -2.30 8.93
CA LYS A 33 0.82 -0.97 8.52
C LYS A 33 1.81 -0.40 7.51
N VAL A 34 1.29 -0.03 6.35
CA VAL A 34 2.02 0.66 5.31
C VAL A 34 1.57 2.12 5.31
N LYS A 35 2.54 3.00 5.50
CA LYS A 35 2.34 4.46 5.53
C LYS A 35 2.87 5.04 4.23
N ASN A 36 2.49 6.28 3.94
CA ASN A 36 2.92 6.98 2.72
C ASN A 36 2.49 6.24 1.44
N ILE A 37 1.19 5.91 1.34
CA ILE A 37 0.63 5.42 0.09
C ILE A 37 0.44 6.59 -0.87
N ARG A 38 0.72 6.34 -2.13
CA ARG A 38 0.47 7.24 -3.24
C ARG A 38 -0.37 6.50 -4.26
N LEU A 39 -1.56 7.03 -4.54
CA LEU A 39 -2.28 6.60 -5.74
C LEU A 39 -1.54 7.14 -6.95
N VAL A 40 -1.29 6.25 -7.90
CA VAL A 40 -0.69 6.57 -9.18
C VAL A 40 -1.69 6.14 -10.25
N GLU A 41 -1.95 7.00 -11.23
CA GLU A 41 -2.79 6.62 -12.36
C GLU A 41 -2.01 5.64 -13.25
N GLY A 42 -2.41 4.36 -13.25
CA GLY A 42 -1.76 3.29 -14.01
C GLY A 42 -2.16 1.88 -13.54
N ASP A 43 -1.53 0.86 -14.11
CA ASP A 43 -1.82 -0.57 -13.84
C ASP A 43 -1.53 -0.97 -12.37
N HIS A 44 -0.58 -0.28 -11.75
CA HIS A 44 -0.23 -0.42 -10.33
C HIS A 44 -0.77 0.78 -9.55
N ASN A 45 -2.00 0.64 -9.08
CA ASN A 45 -2.77 1.73 -8.49
C ASN A 45 -2.22 2.23 -7.14
N ILE A 46 -1.42 1.44 -6.41
CA ILE A 46 -0.89 1.82 -5.09
C ILE A 46 0.64 1.67 -5.06
N ASP A 47 1.33 2.80 -5.03
CA ASP A 47 2.74 2.89 -4.68
C ASP A 47 2.86 3.19 -3.18
N CYS A 48 3.67 2.44 -2.45
CA CYS A 48 3.77 2.59 -1.01
C CYS A 48 5.20 2.35 -0.55
N LYS A 49 5.59 2.89 0.61
CA LYS A 49 6.94 2.70 1.15
C LYS A 49 6.86 1.98 2.48
N ILE A 50 7.61 0.88 2.59
CA ILE A 50 7.67 0.06 3.79
C ILE A 50 9.04 0.24 4.41
N ASP A 51 9.06 0.64 5.68
CA ASP A 51 10.30 0.78 6.42
C ASP A 51 10.95 -0.61 6.59
N GLY A 52 12.24 -0.72 6.22
CA GLY A 52 12.97 -1.99 6.17
C GLY A 52 12.88 -2.78 4.84
N PHE A 53 11.92 -2.46 3.95
CA PHE A 53 11.82 -3.09 2.62
C PHE A 53 12.04 -2.11 1.45
N GLY A 54 11.74 -0.82 1.65
CA GLY A 54 11.85 0.22 0.62
C GLY A 54 10.53 0.52 -0.11
N PRO A 55 10.58 1.20 -1.27
CA PRO A 55 9.40 1.48 -2.08
C PRO A 55 8.89 0.21 -2.74
N MET A 56 7.61 -0.11 -2.51
CA MET A 56 6.92 -1.29 -3.01
C MET A 56 5.61 -0.90 -3.69
N LYS A 57 5.33 -1.55 -4.81
CA LYS A 57 4.08 -1.38 -5.55
C LYS A 57 3.16 -2.55 -5.22
N LEU A 58 1.96 -2.25 -4.75
CA LEU A 58 0.95 -3.24 -4.40
C LEU A 58 -0.35 -2.91 -5.13
N LYS A 59 -1.17 -3.93 -5.36
CA LYS A 59 -2.56 -3.71 -5.78
C LYS A 59 -3.42 -3.41 -4.56
N SER A 60 -4.44 -2.59 -4.77
CA SER A 60 -5.48 -2.28 -3.78
C SER A 60 -6.21 -3.51 -3.24
N GLU A 61 -6.19 -4.65 -3.94
CA GLU A 61 -6.79 -5.91 -3.47
C GLU A 61 -6.06 -6.53 -2.26
N PHE A 62 -4.78 -6.21 -2.06
CA PHE A 62 -3.98 -6.78 -0.96
C PHE A 62 -3.86 -5.88 0.27
N VAL A 63 -4.36 -4.64 0.15
CA VAL A 63 -4.25 -3.63 1.19
C VAL A 63 -5.63 -3.05 1.48
N LYS A 64 -5.96 -2.92 2.76
CA LYS A 64 -7.25 -2.38 3.18
C LYS A 64 -7.04 -0.99 3.76
N LYS A 65 -7.87 -0.03 3.31
CA LYS A 65 -7.94 1.29 3.93
C LYS A 65 -8.47 1.14 5.35
N ASN A 66 -7.72 1.68 6.32
CA ASN A 66 -8.19 1.89 7.69
C ASN A 66 -8.72 3.30 7.82
#